data_AF-A0A0G4NMC3-F1
#
_entry.id   AF-A0A0G4NMC3-F1
#
_cell.length_a   1.000
_cell.length_b   1.000
_cell.length_c   1.000
_cell.angle_alpha   90.00
_cell.angle_beta   90.00
_cell.angle_gamma   90.00
#
_symmetry.space_group_name_H-M   'P 1'
#
loop_
_entity.id
_entity.type
_entity.pdbx_description
1 polymer ?
#
loop_
_entity_poly.entity_id
_entity_poly.type
_entity_poly.pdbx_seq_one_letter_code
_entity_poly.pdbx_strand_id
1 'polypeptide(L)'
;MPSQMFFAANTSLVPPYSVLVDTSFFSRTVQMKLPLLETMMDCLYATCTPIVTDCVMAELSKLGPKFRLAMRVARDERWEKARCTHK
;
A
#
# COMPACT_ATOMS: atom_id res chain seq x y z
N MET A 1 8.74 -17.99 -18.07
CA MET A 1 8.08 -17.90 -16.75
C MET A 1 9.04 -17.24 -15.78
N PRO A 2 8.56 -16.43 -14.82
CA PRO A 2 9.42 -15.89 -13.76
C PRO A 2 10.14 -17.04 -13.05
N SER A 3 11.44 -16.91 -12.78
CA SER A 3 12.27 -17.97 -12.18
C SER A 3 11.83 -18.40 -10.78
N GLN A 4 11.02 -17.57 -10.11
CA GLN A 4 10.56 -17.79 -8.73
C GLN A 4 9.11 -18.32 -8.63
N MET A 5 8.49 -18.69 -9.76
CA MET A 5 7.17 -19.31 -9.78
C MET A 5 7.32 -20.83 -9.86
N PHE A 6 6.85 -21.55 -8.84
CA PHE A 6 6.62 -22.99 -8.91
C PHE A 6 5.14 -23.23 -9.26
N PHE A 7 4.87 -23.57 -10.53
CA PHE A 7 3.52 -23.51 -11.10
C PHE A 7 2.89 -22.12 -10.91
N ALA A 8 1.92 -22.00 -10.00
CA ALA A 8 1.26 -20.76 -9.62
C ALA A 8 1.67 -20.24 -8.22
N ALA A 9 2.52 -20.98 -7.50
CA ALA A 9 3.04 -20.57 -6.21
C ALA A 9 4.29 -19.70 -6.39
N ASN A 10 4.26 -18.48 -5.85
CA ASN A 10 5.39 -17.58 -5.88
C ASN A 10 6.25 -17.79 -4.63
N THR A 11 7.45 -18.36 -4.78
CA THR A 11 8.37 -18.61 -3.66
C THR A 11 9.13 -17.36 -3.20
N SER A 12 9.05 -16.25 -3.94
CA SER A 12 9.66 -14.96 -3.56
C SER A 12 8.92 -14.23 -2.44
N LEU A 13 7.65 -14.60 -2.18
CA LEU A 13 6.82 -13.94 -1.18
C LEU A 13 7.19 -14.45 0.21
N VAL A 14 8.23 -13.86 0.78
CA VAL A 14 8.68 -14.12 2.15
C VAL A 14 8.61 -12.83 2.98
N PRO A 15 8.38 -12.91 4.31
CA PRO A 15 8.46 -11.75 5.18
C PRO A 15 9.87 -11.11 5.17
N PRO A 16 10.00 -9.78 5.28
CA PRO A 16 8.93 -8.78 5.36
C PRO A 16 8.19 -8.59 4.02
N TYR A 17 6.86 -8.58 4.07
CA TYR A 17 6.04 -8.46 2.85
C TYR A 17 5.98 -7.01 2.37
N SER A 18 6.40 -6.78 1.13
CA SER A 18 6.18 -5.54 0.41
C SER A 18 4.76 -5.50 -0.19
N VAL A 19 3.94 -4.55 0.25
CA VAL A 19 2.54 -4.47 -0.19
C VAL A 19 2.29 -3.13 -0.87
N LEU A 20 1.94 -3.16 -2.16
CA LEU A 20 1.51 -1.97 -2.89
C LEU A 20 0.09 -1.58 -2.47
N VAL A 21 -0.10 -0.31 -2.13
CA VAL A 21 -1.38 0.22 -1.64
C VAL A 21 -2.01 1.17 -2.65
N ASP A 22 -3.31 1.01 -2.88
CA ASP A 22 -4.12 1.82 -3.80
C ASP A 22 -4.97 2.89 -3.07
N THR A 23 -5.46 3.88 -3.81
CA THR A 23 -6.32 4.96 -3.32
C THR A 23 -7.62 4.45 -2.68
N SER A 24 -8.22 3.44 -3.29
CA SER A 24 -9.43 2.76 -2.79
C SER A 24 -9.18 2.12 -1.42
N PHE A 25 -8.01 1.53 -1.22
CA PHE A 25 -7.62 0.93 0.05
C PHE A 25 -7.49 1.98 1.15
N PHE A 26 -6.79 3.09 0.88
CA PHE A 26 -6.66 4.20 1.82
C PHE A 26 -8.00 4.83 2.21
N SER A 27 -8.90 5.04 1.24
CA SER A 27 -10.21 5.61 1.54
C SER A 27 -11.04 4.71 2.45
N ARG A 28 -11.01 3.39 2.20
CA ARG A 28 -11.75 2.41 2.99
C ARG A 28 -11.17 2.21 4.38
N THR A 29 -9.86 2.18 4.53
CA THR A 29 -9.19 2.03 5.84
C THR A 29 -9.46 3.23 6.73
N VAL A 30 -9.46 4.45 6.18
CA VAL A 30 -9.85 5.67 6.90
C VAL A 30 -11.34 5.65 7.27
N GLN A 31 -12.23 5.25 6.36
CA GLN A 31 -13.67 5.16 6.64
C GLN A 31 -13.96 4.14 7.76
N MET A 32 -13.26 3.01 7.76
CA MET A 32 -13.40 1.96 8.77
C MET A 32 -12.59 2.21 10.04
N LYS A 33 -11.82 3.32 10.11
CA LYS A 33 -10.95 3.69 11.23
C LYS A 33 -9.91 2.60 11.56
N LEU A 34 -9.38 1.94 10.53
CA LEU A 34 -8.40 0.87 10.67
C LEU A 34 -6.97 1.44 10.57
N PRO A 35 -6.10 1.21 11.56
CA PRO A 35 -4.69 1.56 11.46
C PRO A 35 -3.99 0.67 10.42
N LEU A 36 -3.38 1.25 9.39
CA LEU A 36 -2.96 0.49 8.21
C LEU A 36 -1.94 -0.60 8.51
N LEU A 37 -0.84 -0.24 9.17
CA LEU A 37 0.28 -1.15 9.41
C LEU A 37 -0.11 -2.30 10.35
N GLU A 38 -0.76 -1.97 11.47
CA GLU A 38 -1.20 -2.95 12.47
C GLU A 38 -2.20 -3.94 11.85
N THR A 39 -3.22 -3.45 11.16
CA THR A 39 -4.22 -4.33 10.53
C THR A 39 -3.64 -5.20 9.41
N MET A 40 -2.60 -4.71 8.69
CA MET A 40 -1.88 -5.53 7.72
C MET A 40 -1.06 -6.63 8.38
N MET A 41 -0.36 -6.31 9.47
CA MET A 41 0.42 -7.29 10.23
C MET A 41 -0.48 -8.35 10.88
N ASP A 42 -1.65 -7.96 11.40
CA ASP A 42 -2.65 -8.89 11.95
C ASP A 42 -3.26 -9.79 10.86
N CYS A 43 -3.40 -9.29 9.63
CA CYS A 43 -3.95 -10.05 8.51
C CYS A 43 -2.95 -11.10 7.97
N LEU A 44 -1.68 -10.73 7.83
CA LEU A 44 -0.63 -11.57 7.25
C LEU A 44 0.20 -12.34 8.29
N TYR A 45 0.01 -12.06 9.58
CA TYR A 45 0.80 -12.59 10.69
C TYR A 45 2.31 -12.43 10.52
N ALA A 46 2.72 -11.33 9.87
CA ALA A 46 4.10 -11.08 9.48
C ALA A 46 4.40 -9.58 9.40
N THR A 47 5.68 -9.22 9.41
CA THR A 47 6.11 -7.83 9.18
C THR A 47 5.78 -7.40 7.75
N CYS A 48 5.18 -6.22 7.62
CA CYS A 48 4.72 -5.69 6.34
C CYS A 48 5.28 -4.29 6.11
N THR A 49 5.67 -4.01 4.87
CA THR A 49 6.14 -2.70 4.42
C THR A 49 5.15 -2.18 3.37
N PRO A 50 4.30 -1.20 3.72
CA PRO A 50 3.40 -0.60 2.74
C PRO A 50 4.18 0.31 1.79
N ILE A 51 3.92 0.14 0.51
CA ILE A 51 4.52 0.90 -0.58
C ILE A 51 3.44 1.75 -1.25
N VAL A 52 3.66 3.06 -1.27
CA VAL A 52 2.79 4.04 -1.92
C VAL A 52 3.45 4.54 -3.18
N THR A 53 2.75 4.46 -4.30
CA THR A 53 3.26 4.92 -5.59
C THR A 53 2.93 6.39 -5.85
N ASP A 54 3.74 7.05 -6.67
CA ASP A 54 3.49 8.44 -7.07
C ASP A 54 2.13 8.64 -7.77
N CYS A 55 1.69 7.66 -8.57
CA CYS A 55 0.40 7.73 -9.25
C CYS A 55 -0.78 7.69 -8.26
N VAL A 56 -0.71 6.84 -7.23
CA VAL A 56 -1.71 6.76 -6.15
C VAL A 56 -1.76 8.06 -5.35
N MET A 57 -0.60 8.65 -5.07
CA MET A 57 -0.51 9.97 -4.43
C MET A 57 -1.14 11.08 -5.28
N ALA A 58 -0.90 11.06 -6.59
CA ALA A 58 -1.47 12.02 -7.52
C ALA A 58 -3.00 11.86 -7.61
N GLU A 59 -3.51 10.63 -7.64
CA GLU A 59 -4.94 10.36 -7.68
C GLU A 59 -5.65 10.78 -6.38
N LEU A 60 -5.09 10.45 -5.21
CA LEU A 60 -5.62 10.92 -3.92
C LEU A 60 -5.66 12.45 -3.81
N SER A 61 -4.69 13.14 -4.42
CA SER A 61 -4.69 14.61 -4.44
C SER A 61 -5.84 15.21 -5.29
N LYS A 62 -6.31 14.49 -6.32
CA LYS A 62 -7.42 14.91 -7.20
C LYS A 62 -8.80 14.67 -6.58
N LEU A 63 -8.92 13.71 -5.66
CA LEU A 63 -10.19 13.37 -4.98
C LEU A 63 -10.70 14.48 -4.03
N GLY A 64 -9.92 15.55 -3.83
CA GLY A 64 -10.35 16.77 -3.17
C GLY A 64 -10.30 16.73 -1.63
N PRO A 65 -10.86 17.76 -0.96
CA PRO A 65 -10.65 17.98 0.48
C PRO A 65 -11.26 16.90 1.38
N LYS A 66 -12.25 16.14 0.89
CA LYS A 66 -12.87 15.03 1.63
C LYS A 66 -11.86 13.93 1.98
N PHE A 67 -10.82 13.76 1.18
CA PHE A 67 -9.80 12.71 1.36
C PHE A 67 -8.52 13.23 2.03
N ARG A 68 -8.56 14.40 2.67
CA ARG A 68 -7.40 15.00 3.34
C ARG A 68 -6.81 14.10 4.42
N LEU A 69 -7.64 13.32 5.12
CA LEU A 69 -7.17 12.37 6.13
C LEU A 69 -6.42 11.20 5.49
N ALA A 70 -6.98 10.60 4.43
CA ALA A 70 -6.32 9.55 3.65
C ALA A 70 -4.98 10.03 3.06
N MET A 71 -4.95 11.26 2.54
CA MET A 71 -3.72 11.90 2.07
C MET A 71 -2.67 12.10 3.17
N ARG A 72 -3.08 12.38 4.41
CA ARG A 72 -2.15 12.50 5.54
C ARG A 72 -1.57 11.13 5.92
N VAL A 73 -2.40 10.08 5.94
CA VAL A 73 -1.96 8.71 6.22
C VAL A 73 -1.02 8.21 5.12
N ALA A 74 -1.33 8.44 3.85
CA ALA A 74 -0.47 8.05 2.73
C ALA A 74 0.88 8.80 2.66
N ARG A 75 1.00 9.95 3.33
CA ARG A 75 2.24 10.75 3.39
C ARG A 75 3.17 10.41 4.55
N ASP A 76 2.74 9.54 5.44
CA ASP A 76 3.51 9.14 6.62
C ASP A 76 4.89 8.61 6.20
N GLU A 77 5.93 9.04 6.92
CA GLU A 77 7.33 8.80 6.60
C GLU A 77 7.74 7.34 6.78
N ARG A 78 6.95 6.55 7.52
CA ARG A 78 7.17 5.12 7.73
C ARG A 78 6.99 4.27 6.47
N TRP A 79 6.46 4.85 5.40
CA TRP A 79 5.98 4.16 4.21
C TRP A 79 6.97 4.35 3.07
N GLU A 80 7.20 3.30 2.29
CA GLU A 80 8.09 3.37 1.15
C GLU A 80 7.38 4.07 -0.01
N LYS A 81 8.07 5.00 -0.68
CA LYS A 81 7.53 5.75 -1.82
C LYS A 81 8.15 5.24 -3.12
N ALA A 82 7.34 4.61 -3.95
CA ALA A 82 7.77 4.08 -5.23
C ALA A 82 7.54 5.09 -6.36
N ARG A 83 8.63 5.45 -7.04
CA ARG A 83 8.57 6.39 -8.18
C ARG A 83 8.02 5.70 -9.42
N CYS A 84 6.99 6.28 -10.00
CA CYS A 84 6.41 5.79 -11.24
C CYS A 84 7.04 6.46 -12.46
N THR A 85 7.40 5.68 -13.48
CA THR A 85 7.95 6.19 -14.75
C THR A 85 6.95 6.06 -15.90
N HIS A 86 5.71 6.48 -15.68
CA HIS A 86 4.64 6.47 -16.69
C HIS A 86 3.92 7.83 -16.73
N LYS A 87 3.21 8.08 -17.84
CA LYS A 87 2.41 9.30 -18.05
C LYS A 87 0.96 9.07 -17.64
#